data_AF-A0A8K0MU83-F1
#
_entry.id   AF-A0A8K0MU83-F1
#
_cell.length_a   1.000
_cell.length_b   1.000
_cell.length_c   1.000
_cell.angle_alpha   90.00
_cell.angle_beta   90.00
_cell.angle_gamma   90.00
#
_symmetry.space_group_name_H-M   'P 1'
#
loop_
_entity.id
_entity.type
_entity.pdbx_description
1 polymer ?
#
loop_
_entity_poly.entity_id
_entity_poly.type
_entity_poly.pdbx_seq_one_letter_code
_entity_poly.pdbx_strand_id
1 'polypeptide(L)'
;MNACAAFEFVFKAKGDHRLSGSKCLQQKTLETSLLLGTLVDVLEEVQVARMELLNLTHSTFHSQPLGQLELQLCFMNIRRGWKVALILDMTNLNCAVYPSEPSELQFKISGTQTTLPLSVSNKIFYALQSLQGGHSMIARFCRLISQVVRAFSG
;
A
#
# COMPACT_ATOMS: atom_id res chain seq x y z
N MET A 1 9.50 7.61 -1.02
CA MET A 1 9.02 6.29 -1.43
C MET A 1 10.20 5.43 -1.85
N ASN A 2 10.45 4.31 -1.17
CA ASN A 2 11.43 3.30 -1.57
C ASN A 2 10.85 2.36 -2.64
N ALA A 3 10.80 2.80 -3.90
CA ALA A 3 10.27 1.98 -4.99
C ALA A 3 11.14 0.75 -5.29
N CYS A 4 12.46 0.83 -5.04
CA CYS A 4 13.39 -0.28 -5.25
C CYS A 4 13.04 -1.50 -4.41
N ALA A 5 12.67 -1.31 -3.13
CA ALA A 5 12.25 -2.42 -2.28
C ALA A 5 11.01 -3.14 -2.82
N ALA A 6 10.03 -2.40 -3.36
CA ALA A 6 8.85 -3.01 -3.98
C ALA A 6 9.21 -3.75 -5.27
N PHE A 7 10.05 -3.16 -6.12
CA PHE A 7 10.53 -3.78 -7.35
C PHE A 7 11.30 -5.08 -7.07
N GLU A 8 12.29 -5.03 -6.19
CA GLU A 8 13.07 -6.20 -5.78
C GLU A 8 12.20 -7.29 -5.19
N PHE A 9 11.16 -6.93 -4.43
CA PHE A 9 10.23 -7.88 -3.87
C PHE A 9 9.38 -8.57 -4.95
N VAL A 10 8.76 -7.79 -5.84
CA VAL A 10 7.86 -8.30 -6.90
C VAL A 10 8.60 -9.20 -7.88
N PHE A 11 9.82 -8.82 -8.26
CA PHE A 11 10.65 -9.55 -9.22
C PHE A 11 11.70 -10.44 -8.57
N LYS A 12 11.64 -10.66 -7.26
CA LYS A 12 12.55 -11.57 -6.56
C LYS A 12 12.45 -12.93 -7.23
N ALA A 13 13.57 -13.44 -7.74
CA ALA A 13 13.62 -14.78 -8.27
C ALA A 13 13.18 -15.76 -7.18
N LYS A 14 11.97 -16.33 -7.29
CA LYS A 14 11.66 -17.58 -6.59
C LYS A 14 12.73 -18.55 -7.07
N GLY A 15 13.48 -19.15 -6.15
CA GLY A 15 14.62 -20.02 -6.42
C GLY A 15 14.24 -21.33 -7.12
N ASP A 16 13.42 -21.28 -8.17
CA ASP A 16 13.24 -22.37 -9.09
C ASP A 16 14.46 -22.43 -10.00
N HIS A 17 15.49 -23.10 -9.51
CA HIS A 17 16.58 -23.66 -10.29
C HIS A 17 16.11 -24.76 -11.26
N ARG A 18 14.82 -24.80 -11.58
CA ARG A 18 14.22 -25.75 -12.50
C ARG A 18 13.76 -25.00 -13.75
N LEU A 19 14.67 -24.95 -14.72
CA LEU A 19 14.37 -24.86 -16.15
C LEU A 19 13.49 -26.06 -16.65
N SER A 20 12.70 -26.70 -15.77
CA SER A 20 11.99 -27.97 -16.03
C SER A 20 10.48 -27.79 -16.18
N GLY A 21 9.96 -26.57 -16.11
CA GLY A 21 8.58 -26.25 -16.49
C GLY A 21 8.56 -25.53 -17.82
N SER A 22 8.01 -26.15 -18.86
CA SER A 22 7.85 -25.58 -20.21
C SER A 22 6.81 -24.44 -20.23
N LYS A 23 7.05 -23.35 -19.50
CA LYS A 23 6.41 -22.07 -19.80
C LYS A 23 7.14 -21.48 -21.00
N CYS A 24 6.42 -21.29 -22.10
CA CYS A 24 6.99 -20.64 -23.26
C CYS A 24 7.40 -19.19 -22.92
N LEU A 25 8.35 -18.64 -23.68
CA LEU A 25 8.83 -17.27 -23.48
C LEU A 25 7.68 -16.25 -23.46
N GLN A 26 6.68 -16.44 -24.34
CA GLN A 26 5.48 -15.61 -24.38
C GLN A 26 4.74 -15.56 -23.03
N GLN A 27 4.55 -16.70 -22.36
CA GLN A 27 3.89 -16.73 -21.06
C GLN A 27 4.69 -15.98 -20.00
N LYS A 28 6.02 -16.15 -19.96
CA LYS A 28 6.89 -15.42 -19.02
C LYS A 28 6.86 -13.91 -19.26
N THR A 29 6.85 -13.50 -20.52
CA THR A 29 6.73 -12.09 -20.92
C THR A 29 5.39 -11.51 -20.46
N LEU A 30 4.29 -12.22 -20.67
CA LEU A 30 2.96 -11.78 -20.20
C LEU A 30 2.91 -11.67 -18.67
N GLU A 31 3.38 -12.68 -17.94
CA GLU A 31 3.43 -12.66 -16.47
C GLU A 31 4.25 -11.47 -15.96
N THR A 32 5.42 -11.22 -16.57
CA THR A 32 6.30 -10.09 -16.21
C THR A 32 5.65 -8.75 -16.54
N SER A 33 4.98 -8.65 -17.69
CA SER A 33 4.27 -7.43 -18.10
C SER A 33 3.12 -7.08 -17.16
N LEU A 34 2.36 -8.08 -16.70
CA LEU A 34 1.28 -7.89 -15.73
C LEU A 34 1.83 -7.41 -14.38
N LEU A 35 2.87 -8.07 -13.86
CA LEU A 35 3.53 -7.67 -12.61
C LEU A 35 4.08 -6.24 -12.68
N LEU A 36 4.70 -5.88 -13.82
CA LEU A 36 5.24 -4.54 -14.03
C LEU A 36 4.13 -3.51 -14.09
N GLY A 37 3.05 -3.78 -14.83
CA GLY A 37 1.88 -2.89 -14.90
C GLY A 37 1.28 -2.64 -13.53
N THR A 38 1.01 -3.71 -12.78
CA THR A 38 0.50 -3.63 -11.41
C THR A 38 1.42 -2.82 -10.49
N LEU A 39 2.74 -3.01 -10.57
CA LEU A 39 3.69 -2.23 -9.78
C LEU A 39 3.65 -0.75 -10.16
N VAL A 40 3.64 -0.43 -11.46
CA VAL A 40 3.57 0.95 -11.95
C VAL A 40 2.29 1.63 -11.46
N ASP A 41 1.14 0.97 -11.57
CA ASP A 41 -0.15 1.50 -11.11
C ASP A 41 -0.08 1.88 -9.63
N VAL A 42 0.42 1.00 -8.77
CA VAL A 42 0.55 1.27 -7.31
C VAL A 42 1.51 2.43 -7.04
N LEU A 43 2.66 2.46 -7.71
CA LEU A 43 3.65 3.53 -7.53
C LEU A 43 3.08 4.88 -7.97
N GLU A 44 2.35 4.92 -9.07
CA GLU A 44 1.65 6.10 -9.57
C GLU A 44 0.60 6.56 -8.56
N GLU A 45 -0.25 5.66 -8.06
CA GLU A 45 -1.28 6.00 -7.08
C GLU A 45 -0.71 6.58 -5.79
N VAL A 46 0.37 5.99 -5.25
CA VAL A 46 1.07 6.52 -4.08
C VAL A 46 1.63 7.90 -4.38
N GLN A 47 2.24 8.10 -5.55
CA GLN A 47 2.83 9.37 -5.93
C GLN A 47 1.77 10.47 -6.12
N VAL A 48 0.65 10.15 -6.79
CA VAL A 48 -0.51 11.04 -6.94
C VAL A 48 -1.04 11.44 -5.56
N ALA A 49 -1.24 10.47 -4.66
CA ALA A 49 -1.73 10.75 -3.31
C ALA A 49 -0.79 11.68 -2.53
N ARG A 50 0.54 11.53 -2.66
CA ARG A 50 1.51 12.44 -2.01
C ARG A 50 1.46 13.85 -2.56
N MET A 51 1.27 14.00 -3.87
CA MET A 51 1.19 15.33 -4.51
C MET A 51 -0.13 16.03 -4.16
N GLU A 52 -1.23 15.29 -4.08
CA GLU A 52 -2.55 15.82 -3.77
C GLU A 52 -2.75 16.13 -2.28
N LEU A 53 -2.21 15.29 -1.39
CA LEU A 53 -2.53 15.32 0.04
C LEU A 53 -1.37 15.89 0.85
N LEU A 54 -1.41 17.21 1.11
CA LEU A 54 -0.38 17.92 1.90
C LEU A 54 -0.11 17.36 3.31
N ASN A 55 -1.07 16.62 3.87
CA ASN A 55 -0.93 15.97 5.16
C ASN A 55 -0.37 14.54 5.08
N LEU A 56 -0.17 13.95 3.90
CA LEU A 56 0.57 12.71 3.70
C LEU A 56 2.07 13.01 3.70
N THR A 57 2.63 13.09 4.90
CA THR A 57 4.01 13.53 5.14
C THR A 57 5.07 12.49 4.77
N HIS A 58 4.71 11.21 4.74
CA HIS A 58 5.64 10.12 4.44
C HIS A 58 4.94 8.99 3.72
N SER A 59 5.62 8.41 2.72
CA SER A 59 5.28 7.10 2.18
C SER A 59 6.53 6.34 1.75
N THR A 60 6.59 5.06 2.10
CA THR A 60 7.71 4.20 1.72
C THR A 60 7.34 2.73 1.76
N PHE A 61 8.00 1.92 0.93
CA PHE A 61 7.90 0.47 1.02
C PHE A 61 9.00 -0.10 1.92
N HIS A 62 8.68 -1.20 2.57
CA HIS A 62 9.58 -2.02 3.36
C HIS A 62 9.43 -3.48 2.96
N SER A 63 10.52 -4.11 2.53
CA SER A 63 10.57 -5.57 2.44
C SER A 63 10.98 -6.12 3.79
N GLN A 64 10.11 -6.91 4.41
CA GLN A 64 10.39 -7.57 5.69
C GLN A 64 11.20 -8.86 5.47
N PRO A 65 12.02 -9.28 6.45
CA PRO A 65 12.78 -10.54 6.37
C PRO A 65 11.89 -11.79 6.18
N LEU A 66 10.65 -11.73 6.67
CA LEU A 66 9.66 -12.82 6.59
C LEU A 66 9.00 -12.95 5.21
N GLY A 67 9.45 -12.20 4.20
CA GLY A 67 8.90 -12.28 2.84
C GLY A 67 7.59 -11.51 2.68
N GLN A 68 7.38 -10.47 3.48
CA GLN A 68 6.26 -9.55 3.35
C GLN A 68 6.71 -8.24 2.72
N LEU A 69 5.86 -7.64 1.90
CA LEU A 69 6.05 -6.28 1.41
C LEU A 69 5.05 -5.37 2.10
N GLU A 70 5.54 -4.31 2.72
CA GLU A 70 4.71 -3.35 3.43
C GLU A 70 4.80 -1.97 2.77
N LEU A 71 3.68 -1.27 2.65
CA LEU A 71 3.62 0.15 2.33
C LEU A 71 3.27 0.93 3.60
N GLN A 72 4.24 1.69 4.12
CA GLN A 72 4.03 2.61 5.22
C GLN A 72 3.56 3.97 4.69
N LEU A 73 2.51 4.52 5.30
CA LEU A 73 1.95 5.84 5.04
C LEU A 73 1.86 6.62 6.35
N CYS A 74 2.36 7.86 6.40
CA CYS A 74 2.22 8.71 7.58
C CYS A 74 1.46 9.99 7.29
N PHE A 75 0.34 10.17 7.98
CA PHE A 75 -0.51 11.35 7.91
C PHE A 75 -0.31 12.24 9.14
N MET A 76 -0.27 13.56 8.95
CA MET A 76 -0.17 14.53 10.04
C MET A 76 -1.42 15.40 10.10
N ASN A 77 -2.00 15.58 11.28
CA ASN A 77 -2.90 16.70 11.48
C ASN A 77 -2.07 17.96 11.72
N ILE A 78 -1.87 18.75 10.66
CA ILE A 78 -1.00 19.94 10.70
C ILE A 78 -1.48 20.94 11.76
N ARG A 79 -2.79 21.04 12.00
CA ARG A 79 -3.36 21.99 12.98
C ARG A 79 -3.05 21.61 14.42
N ARG A 80 -2.91 20.31 14.71
CA ARG A 80 -2.76 19.78 16.07
C ARG A 80 -1.41 19.10 16.35
N GLY A 81 -0.55 18.96 15.32
CA GLY A 81 0.82 18.44 15.46
C GLY A 81 0.94 16.93 15.71
N TRP A 82 -0.14 16.15 15.65
CA TRP A 82 -0.10 14.69 15.83
C TRP A 82 -0.03 13.95 14.48
N LYS A 83 0.46 12.70 14.52
CA LYS A 83 0.69 11.84 13.35
C LYS A 83 0.03 10.47 13.50
N VAL A 84 -0.37 9.90 12.37
CA VAL A 84 -0.86 8.53 12.23
C VAL A 84 0.01 7.82 11.21
N ALA A 85 0.57 6.67 11.57
CA ALA A 85 1.18 5.78 10.60
C ALA A 85 0.23 4.60 10.31
N LEU A 86 0.11 4.24 9.05
CA LEU A 86 -0.59 3.05 8.58
C LEU A 86 0.40 2.22 7.79
N ILE A 87 0.31 0.91 7.95
CA ILE A 87 1.11 -0.08 7.24
C ILE A 87 0.12 -0.94 6.47
N LEU A 88 0.27 -0.98 5.15
CA LEU A 88 -0.53 -1.83 4.27
C LEU A 88 0.33 -3.01 3.85
N ASP A 89 -0.21 -4.21 3.95
CA ASP A 89 0.38 -5.41 3.37
C ASP A 89 0.17 -5.38 1.86
N MET A 90 1.28 -5.33 1.14
CA MET A 90 1.38 -5.30 -0.31
C MET A 90 2.05 -6.57 -0.85
N THR A 91 2.12 -7.64 -0.05
CA THR A 91 2.75 -8.92 -0.41
C THR A 91 2.14 -9.49 -1.69
N ASN A 92 0.83 -9.34 -1.91
CA ASN A 92 0.12 -9.83 -3.08
C ASN A 92 0.47 -9.10 -4.39
N LEU A 93 1.29 -8.05 -4.36
CA LEU A 93 1.79 -7.40 -5.60
C LEU A 93 2.59 -8.36 -6.48
N ASN A 94 3.22 -9.38 -5.88
CA ASN A 94 3.95 -10.41 -6.64
C ASN A 94 3.04 -11.43 -7.34
N CYS A 95 1.71 -11.31 -7.20
CA CYS A 95 0.70 -12.15 -7.85
C CYS A 95 -0.04 -11.43 -8.99
N ALA A 96 0.27 -10.15 -9.25
CA ALA A 96 -0.43 -9.30 -10.24
C ALA A 96 -1.97 -9.26 -10.06
N VAL A 97 -2.44 -9.41 -8.81
CA VAL A 97 -3.89 -9.38 -8.49
C VAL A 97 -4.38 -7.97 -8.16
N TYR A 98 -3.51 -7.02 -7.84
CA TYR A 98 -3.94 -5.66 -7.55
C TYR A 98 -4.49 -4.97 -8.82
N PRO A 99 -5.60 -4.20 -8.75
CA PRO A 99 -6.37 -3.80 -7.56
C PRO A 99 -7.63 -4.66 -7.28
N SER A 100 -7.48 -5.98 -7.07
CA SER A 100 -8.57 -6.89 -6.64
C SER A 100 -9.19 -6.51 -5.29
N GLU A 101 -10.23 -7.22 -4.87
CA GLU A 101 -11.12 -6.81 -3.77
C GLU A 101 -10.38 -6.40 -2.48
N PRO A 102 -10.84 -5.34 -1.77
CA PRO A 102 -10.15 -4.75 -0.61
C PRO A 102 -10.10 -5.69 0.60
N SER A 103 -10.92 -6.75 0.59
CA SER A 103 -10.91 -7.84 1.56
C SER A 103 -9.55 -8.56 1.64
N GLU A 104 -8.73 -8.45 0.59
CA GLU A 104 -7.38 -9.03 0.54
C GLU A 104 -6.28 -8.09 1.07
N LEU A 105 -6.56 -6.80 1.24
CA LEU A 105 -5.59 -5.84 1.78
C LEU A 105 -5.58 -5.88 3.30
N GLN A 106 -4.60 -6.58 3.86
CA GLN A 106 -4.33 -6.53 5.30
C GLN A 106 -3.67 -5.19 5.65
N PHE A 107 -4.08 -4.55 6.73
CA PHE A 107 -3.48 -3.29 7.19
C PHE A 107 -3.31 -3.29 8.70
N LYS A 108 -2.30 -2.57 9.16
CA LYS A 108 -2.00 -2.32 10.57
C LYS A 108 -1.91 -0.83 10.82
N ILE A 109 -2.61 -0.34 11.85
CA ILE A 109 -2.58 1.06 12.25
C ILE A 109 -1.61 1.19 13.43
N SER A 110 -0.61 2.08 13.31
CA SER A 110 0.37 2.36 14.36
C SER A 110 0.46 3.88 14.59
N GLY A 111 0.06 4.37 15.76
CA GLY A 111 0.21 5.79 16.14
C GLY A 111 1.58 6.07 16.77
N THR A 112 2.14 7.27 16.57
CA THR A 112 3.37 7.70 17.28
C THR A 112 3.11 8.16 18.71
N GLN A 113 1.85 8.45 19.07
CA GLN A 113 1.42 8.63 20.46
C GLN A 113 0.82 7.32 20.95
N THR A 114 1.11 7.00 22.22
CA THR A 114 0.87 5.75 22.95
C THR A 114 -0.56 5.21 22.94
N THR A 115 -1.50 5.85 22.27
CA THR A 115 -2.77 5.26 21.82
C THR A 115 -3.42 6.23 20.83
N LEU A 116 -3.69 5.79 19.61
CA LEU A 116 -4.56 6.54 18.70
C LEU A 116 -5.93 6.67 19.38
N PRO A 117 -6.57 7.86 19.43
CA PRO A 117 -7.90 7.96 20.02
C PRO A 117 -8.85 6.95 19.37
N LEU A 118 -9.58 6.18 20.19
CA LEU A 118 -10.42 5.07 19.72
C LEU A 118 -11.43 5.53 18.65
N SER A 119 -11.90 6.77 18.75
CA SER A 119 -12.79 7.41 17.76
C SER A 119 -12.13 7.62 16.38
N VAL A 120 -10.83 7.92 16.34
CA VAL A 120 -10.06 8.02 15.09
C VAL A 120 -9.81 6.63 14.51
N SER A 121 -9.42 5.68 15.36
CA SER A 121 -9.20 4.28 14.95
C SER A 121 -10.46 3.69 14.32
N ASN A 122 -11.62 3.87 14.96
CA ASN A 122 -12.90 3.40 14.45
C ASN A 122 -13.26 4.08 13.12
N LYS A 123 -13.08 5.41 12.99
CA LYS A 123 -13.35 6.11 11.73
C LYS A 123 -12.45 5.65 10.59
N ILE A 124 -11.17 5.41 10.88
CA ILE A 124 -10.23 4.82 9.92
C ILE A 124 -10.71 3.44 9.51
N PHE A 125 -11.09 2.59 10.48
CA PHE A 125 -11.60 1.25 10.23
C PHE A 125 -12.89 1.25 9.39
N TYR A 126 -13.85 2.15 9.68
CA TYR A 126 -15.06 2.27 8.86
C TYR A 126 -14.76 2.78 7.45
N ALA A 127 -13.85 3.75 7.31
CA ALA A 127 -13.42 4.22 5.99
C ALA A 127 -12.79 3.09 5.17
N LEU A 128 -12.06 2.18 5.81
CA LEU A 128 -11.50 0.97 5.20
C LEU A 128 -12.59 0.00 4.74
N GLN A 129 -13.60 -0.27 5.58
CA GLN A 129 -14.73 -1.13 5.20
C GLN A 129 -15.55 -0.57 4.04
N SER A 130 -15.52 0.74 3.82
CA SER A 130 -16.20 1.39 2.69
C SER A 130 -15.39 1.37 1.38
N LEU A 131 -14.11 0.97 1.43
CA LEU A 131 -13.28 0.90 0.24
C LEU A 131 -13.80 -0.25 -0.64
N GLN A 132 -13.87 0.00 -1.94
CA GLN A 132 -14.19 -1.01 -2.95
C GLN A 132 -12.97 -1.22 -3.83
N GLY A 133 -12.81 -2.43 -4.37
CA GLY A 133 -11.73 -2.79 -5.28
C GLY A 133 -11.81 -1.99 -6.57
N GLY A 134 -10.78 -2.12 -7.41
CA GLY A 134 -10.68 -1.42 -8.69
C GLY A 134 -9.73 -0.24 -8.66
N HIS A 135 -9.70 0.52 -9.77
CA HIS A 135 -8.70 1.54 -10.05
C HIS A 135 -8.51 2.57 -8.92
N SER A 136 -7.28 3.05 -8.76
CA SER A 136 -6.95 4.14 -7.83
C SER A 136 -7.21 3.79 -6.36
N MET A 137 -7.09 2.51 -5.99
CA MET A 137 -7.46 2.03 -4.67
C MET A 137 -6.64 2.67 -3.54
N ILE A 138 -5.32 2.74 -3.69
CA ILE A 138 -4.40 3.34 -2.72
C ILE A 138 -4.60 4.85 -2.67
N ALA A 139 -4.81 5.50 -3.82
CA ALA A 139 -5.08 6.93 -3.84
C ALA A 139 -6.40 7.27 -3.12
N ARG A 140 -7.48 6.52 -3.40
CA ARG A 140 -8.78 6.65 -2.70
C ARG A 140 -8.63 6.38 -1.20
N PHE A 141 -7.91 5.32 -0.84
CA PHE A 141 -7.60 5.01 0.56
C PHE A 141 -6.90 6.20 1.25
N CYS A 142 -5.85 6.74 0.63
CA CYS A 142 -5.13 7.89 1.18
C CYS A 142 -6.03 9.11 1.38
N ARG A 143 -6.94 9.40 0.44
CA ARG A 143 -7.91 10.51 0.55
C ARG A 143 -8.83 10.33 1.77
N LEU A 144 -9.36 9.12 1.96
CA LEU A 144 -10.24 8.81 3.09
C LEU A 144 -9.51 9.01 4.43
N ILE A 145 -8.30 8.45 4.58
CA ILE A 145 -7.50 8.63 5.80
C ILE A 145 -7.16 10.11 6.02
N SER A 146 -6.77 10.82 4.97
CA SER A 146 -6.46 12.24 5.03
C SER A 146 -7.64 13.05 5.58
N GLN A 147 -8.87 12.78 5.13
CA GLN A 147 -10.07 13.42 5.63
C GLN A 147 -10.30 13.13 7.12
N VAL A 148 -10.20 11.86 7.53
CA VAL A 148 -10.37 11.45 8.94
C VAL A 148 -9.35 12.14 9.85
N VAL A 149 -8.08 12.17 9.45
CA VAL A 149 -7.00 12.79 10.23
C VAL A 149 -7.18 14.31 10.33
N ARG A 150 -7.62 14.98 9.26
CA ARG A 150 -7.89 16.43 9.27
C ARG A 150 -9.11 16.80 10.10
N ALA A 151 -10.18 16.02 10.02
CA ALA A 151 -11.45 16.28 10.68
C ALA A 151 -11.42 15.98 12.18
N PHE A 152 -10.42 15.24 12.66
CA PHE A 152 -10.27 14.97 14.08
C PHE A 152 -9.96 16.26 14.84
N SER A 153 -10.92 16.67 15.66
CA SER A 153 -10.90 17.88 16.47
C SER A 153 -10.52 17.62 17.93
N GLY A 154 -10.04 16.42 18.29
CA GLY A 154 -9.75 16.02 19.66
C GLY A 154 -8.90 17.00 20.44
#